data_AF-A0A6N1MFJ7-F1
#
_entry.id   AF-A0A6N1MFJ7-F1
#
_cell.length_a   1.000
_cell.length_b   1.000
_cell.length_c   1.000
_cell.angle_alpha   90.00
_cell.angle_beta   90.00
_cell.angle_gamma   90.00
#
_symmetry.space_group_name_H-M   'P 1'
#
loop_
_entity.id
_entity.type
_entity.pdbx_description
1 polymer ?
#
loop_
_entity_poly.entity_id
_entity_poly.type
_entity_poly.pdbx_seq_one_letter_code
_entity_poly.pdbx_strand_id
1 'polypeptide(L)'
;MSEELVTLESAKFQLRVLHNREDAHIRLLIKAALKHIENFLDKPLVDVCVDGVLPEDLQYAALLIIGDLHNNRESQVVGTIMTTNKTLENLMMPYRKMGI
;
A
#
# COMPACT_ATOMS: atom_id res chain seq x y z
N MET A 1 13.26 2.83 -16.87
CA MET A 1 11.81 2.89 -16.61
C MET A 1 11.56 2.05 -15.37
N SER A 2 11.20 2.66 -14.24
CA SER A 2 10.81 1.90 -13.05
C SER A 2 9.40 1.39 -13.29
N GLU A 3 9.25 0.09 -13.43
CA GLU A 3 7.94 -0.57 -13.43
C GLU A 3 7.24 -0.20 -12.12
N GLU A 4 6.16 0.58 -12.21
CA GLU A 4 5.37 0.97 -11.04
C GLU A 4 4.70 -0.31 -10.51
N LEU A 5 5.26 -0.92 -9.45
CA LEU A 5 4.74 -2.14 -8.79
C LEU A 5 3.23 -2.07 -8.48
N VAL A 6 2.72 -0.85 -8.32
CA VAL A 6 1.29 -0.52 -8.27
C VAL A 6 1.06 0.66 -9.22
N THR A 7 0.14 0.50 -10.18
CA THR A 7 -0.14 1.55 -11.16
C THR A 7 -1.00 2.68 -10.58
N LEU A 8 -0.83 3.89 -11.12
CA LEU A 8 -1.66 5.04 -10.78
C LEU A 8 -3.15 4.79 -11.05
N GLU A 9 -3.49 4.10 -12.14
CA GLU A 9 -4.87 3.82 -12.51
C GLU A 9 -5.53 2.84 -11.52
N SER A 10 -4.82 1.80 -11.07
CA SER A 10 -5.30 0.90 -10.00
C SER A 10 -5.57 1.66 -8.69
N ALA A 11 -4.67 2.58 -8.33
CA ALA A 11 -4.85 3.41 -7.14
C ALA A 11 -6.05 4.37 -7.28
N LYS A 12 -6.21 5.02 -8.44
CA LYS A 12 -7.37 5.90 -8.72
C LYS A 12 -8.69 5.12 -8.69
N PHE A 13 -8.70 3.91 -9.25
CA PHE A 13 -9.86 3.03 -9.18
C PHE A 13 -10.24 2.70 -7.74
N GLN A 14 -9.27 2.31 -6.91
CA GLN A 14 -9.48 2.06 -5.47
C GLN A 14 -10.04 3.28 -4.74
N LEU A 15 -9.51 4.47 -5.03
CA LEU A 15 -9.91 5.74 -4.40
C LEU A 15 -11.19 6.33 -5.01
N ARG A 16 -11.73 5.74 -6.08
CA ARG A 16 -12.86 6.27 -6.88
C ARG A 16 -12.61 7.68 -7.42
N VAL A 17 -11.36 7.98 -7.77
CA VAL A 17 -10.94 9.28 -8.31
C VAL A 17 -11.02 9.24 -9.84
N LEU A 18 -11.91 10.06 -10.40
CA LEU A 18 -12.18 10.11 -11.86
C LEU A 18 -11.41 11.22 -12.59
N HIS A 19 -10.63 12.03 -11.86
CA HIS A 19 -9.93 13.19 -12.40
C HIS A 19 -8.42 13.11 -12.13
N ASN A 20 -7.64 13.95 -12.83
CA ASN A 20 -6.18 13.88 -12.78
C ASN A 20 -5.52 14.91 -11.85
N ARG A 21 -6.31 15.73 -11.13
CA ARG A 21 -5.77 16.81 -10.27
C ARG A 21 -4.93 16.29 -9.10
N GLU A 22 -5.28 15.12 -8.59
CA GLU A 22 -4.62 14.50 -7.43
C GLU A 22 -3.56 13.47 -7.83
N ASP A 23 -3.26 13.28 -9.13
CA ASP A 23 -2.33 12.26 -9.61
C ASP A 23 -0.94 12.39 -8.96
N ALA A 24 -0.44 13.62 -8.81
CA ALA A 24 0.83 13.86 -8.14
C ALA A 24 0.82 13.42 -6.67
N HIS A 25 -0.30 13.64 -5.97
CA HIS A 25 -0.47 13.23 -4.59
C HIS A 25 -0.61 11.70 -4.47
N ILE A 26 -1.43 11.07 -5.33
CA ILE A 26 -1.61 9.61 -5.36
C ILE A 26 -0.30 8.90 -5.63
N ARG A 27 0.56 9.43 -6.52
CA ARG A 27 1.92 8.89 -6.73
C ARG A 27 2.80 8.93 -5.47
N LEU A 28 2.64 9.94 -4.61
CA LEU A 28 3.34 9.98 -3.32
C LEU A 28 2.79 8.93 -2.36
N LEU A 29 1.46 8.74 -2.33
CA LEU A 29 0.82 7.71 -1.52
C LEU A 29 1.26 6.30 -1.93
N ILE A 30 1.36 6.02 -3.23
CA ILE A 30 1.88 4.75 -3.75
C ILE A 30 3.30 4.50 -3.22
N LYS A 31 4.19 5.49 -3.30
CA LYS A 31 5.56 5.37 -2.77
C LYS A 31 5.58 5.12 -1.27
N ALA A 32 4.74 5.82 -0.51
CA ALA A 32 4.64 5.65 0.93
C ALA A 32 4.13 4.25 1.30
N ALA A 33 3.12 3.74 0.59
CA ALA A 33 2.54 2.42 0.80
C ALA A 33 3.54 1.30 0.49
N LEU A 34 4.25 1.38 -0.63
CA LEU A 34 5.30 0.39 -0.99
C LEU A 34 6.41 0.37 0.07
N LYS A 35 6.88 1.54 0.50
CA LYS A 35 7.88 1.64 1.56
C LYS A 35 7.38 1.08 2.90
N HIS A 36 6.10 1.26 3.21
CA HIS A 36 5.49 0.68 4.41
C HIS A 36 5.52 -0.85 4.35
N ILE A 37 5.21 -1.44 3.19
CA ILE A 37 5.27 -2.89 2.98
C ILE A 37 6.71 -3.39 3.12
N GLU A 38 7.69 -2.73 2.50
CA GLU A 38 9.12 -3.08 2.65
C GLU A 38 9.54 -3.15 4.11
N ASN A 39 9.20 -2.11 4.88
CA ASN A 39 9.53 -2.03 6.30
C ASN A 39 8.84 -3.13 7.11
N PHE A 40 7.60 -3.48 6.79
CA PHE A 40 6.88 -4.54 7.50
C PHE A 40 7.47 -5.93 7.20
N LEU A 41 7.83 -6.18 5.95
CA LEU A 41 8.39 -7.45 5.50
C LEU A 41 9.84 -7.65 5.97
N ASP A 42 10.52 -6.56 6.32
CA ASP A 42 11.95 -6.50 6.67
C ASP A 42 12.85 -7.02 5.53
N LYS A 43 12.43 -6.76 4.28
CA LYS A 43 13.15 -7.13 3.06
C LYS A 43 12.74 -6.23 1.90
N PRO A 44 13.61 -6.03 0.90
CA PRO A 44 13.27 -5.22 -0.26
C PRO A 44 12.17 -5.89 -1.09
N LEU A 45 11.27 -5.11 -1.69
CA LEU A 45 10.16 -5.67 -2.48
C LEU A 45 10.64 -6.46 -3.69
N VAL A 46 11.83 -6.16 -4.22
CA VAL A 46 12.43 -6.87 -5.35
C VAL A 46 12.62 -8.37 -5.06
N ASP A 47 12.86 -8.75 -3.80
CA ASP A 47 13.04 -10.15 -3.38
C ASP A 47 11.72 -10.92 -3.32
N VAL A 48 10.59 -10.20 -3.33
CA VAL A 48 9.24 -10.77 -3.23
C VAL A 48 8.54 -10.77 -4.58
N CYS A 49 8.97 -9.89 -5.48
CA CYS A 49 8.42 -9.81 -6.82
C CYS A 49 8.79 -11.06 -7.61
N VAL A 50 7.81 -11.62 -8.31
CA VAL A 50 8.02 -12.70 -9.28
C VAL A 50 7.96 -12.05 -10.66
N ASP A 51 9.03 -12.16 -11.44
CA ASP A 51 9.15 -11.54 -12.76
C ASP A 51 8.92 -10.01 -12.77
N GLY A 52 9.34 -9.32 -11.70
CA GLY A 52 9.15 -7.87 -11.55
C GLY A 52 7.73 -7.46 -11.15
N VAL A 53 6.82 -8.41 -10.97
CA VAL A 53 5.44 -8.18 -10.55
C VAL A 53 5.28 -8.49 -9.07
N LEU A 54 4.64 -7.56 -8.35
CA LEU A 54 4.31 -7.76 -6.95
C LEU A 54 3.19 -8.81 -6.82
N PRO A 55 3.24 -9.77 -5.88
CA PRO A 55 2.14 -10.71 -5.65
C PRO A 55 0.80 -10.01 -5.41
N GLU A 56 -0.29 -10.63 -5.86
CA GLU A 56 -1.64 -10.03 -5.77
C GLU A 56 -2.00 -9.62 -4.33
N ASP A 57 -1.62 -10.42 -3.32
CA ASP A 57 -1.84 -10.10 -1.91
C ASP A 57 -1.20 -8.77 -1.49
N LEU A 58 0.04 -8.56 -1.91
CA LEU A 58 0.82 -7.36 -1.58
C LEU A 58 0.36 -6.15 -2.41
N GLN A 59 -0.10 -6.37 -3.64
CA GLN A 59 -0.76 -5.32 -4.43
C GLN A 59 -2.03 -4.83 -3.72
N TYR A 60 -2.89 -5.73 -3.27
CA TYR A 60 -4.09 -5.36 -2.52
C TYR A 60 -3.77 -4.72 -1.17
N ALA A 61 -2.75 -5.21 -0.46
CA ALA A 61 -2.27 -4.57 0.77
C ALA A 61 -1.84 -3.11 0.53
N ALA A 62 -1.12 -2.85 -0.56
CA ALA A 62 -0.72 -1.50 -0.94
C ALA A 62 -1.95 -0.60 -1.20
N LEU A 63 -2.95 -1.12 -1.91
CA LEU A 63 -4.20 -0.39 -2.19
C LEU A 63 -4.98 -0.05 -0.91
N LEU A 64 -5.00 -0.94 0.08
CA LEU A 64 -5.62 -0.68 1.38
C LEU A 64 -4.88 0.43 2.13
N ILE A 65 -3.55 0.40 2.15
CA ILE A 65 -2.72 1.44 2.79
C ILE A 65 -2.92 2.80 2.08
N ILE A 66 -2.94 2.81 0.74
CA ILE A 66 -3.21 4.03 -0.04
C ILE A 66 -4.58 4.62 0.33
N GLY A 67 -5.61 3.77 0.44
CA GLY A 67 -6.95 4.19 0.85
C GLY A 67 -6.97 4.82 2.24
N ASP A 68 -6.26 4.23 3.19
CA ASP A 68 -6.16 4.75 4.57
C ASP A 68 -5.45 6.11 4.60
N LEU A 69 -4.27 6.22 3.98
CA LEU A 69 -3.50 7.46 3.90
C LEU A 69 -4.25 8.58 3.17
N HIS A 70 -5.03 8.23 2.14
CA HIS A 70 -5.79 9.21 1.38
C HIS A 70 -6.96 9.78 2.19
N ASN A 71 -7.66 8.92 2.92
CA ASN A 71 -8.86 9.27 3.67
C ASN A 71 -8.54 9.91 5.02
N ASN A 72 -7.46 9.49 5.67
CA ASN A 72 -7.00 10.03 6.94
C ASN A 72 -5.75 10.89 6.74
N ARG A 73 -5.95 12.21 6.61
CA ARG A 73 -4.88 13.19 6.38
C ARG A 73 -4.46 13.93 7.65
N GLU A 74 -5.02 13.57 8.79
CA GLU A 74 -4.77 14.22 10.07
C GLU A 74 -3.85 13.36 10.94
N SER A 75 -3.01 14.00 11.75
CA SER A 75 -2.14 13.29 12.70
C SER A 75 -2.90 12.66 13.86
N GLN A 76 -4.11 13.14 14.14
CA GLN A 76 -4.93 12.69 15.27
C GLN A 76 -6.38 12.55 14.83
N VAL A 77 -6.99 11.41 15.15
CA VAL A 77 -8.43 11.19 14.99
C VAL A 77 -9.05 11.21 16.39
N VAL A 78 -9.84 12.25 16.68
CA VAL A 78 -10.44 12.44 18.01
C VAL A 78 -11.80 11.73 18.06
N GLY A 79 -12.06 10.99 19.15
CA GLY A 79 -13.39 10.46 19.47
C GLY A 79 -13.83 9.22 18.67
N THR A 80 -12.90 8.52 18.00
CA THR A 80 -13.21 7.28 17.26
C THR A 80 -12.39 6.11 17.78
N ILE A 81 -13.02 4.94 17.93
CA ILE A 81 -12.33 3.67 18.15
C ILE A 81 -11.78 3.20 16.81
N MET A 82 -10.47 3.27 16.62
CA MET A 82 -9.82 2.70 15.43
C MET A 82 -9.70 1.19 15.58
N THR A 83 -10.35 0.46 14.67
CA THR A 83 -10.19 -1.00 14.58
C THR A 83 -9.18 -1.30 13.49
N THR A 84 -8.10 -1.99 13.85
CA THR A 84 -7.10 -2.44 12.87
C THR A 84 -7.75 -3.39 11.87
N ASN A 85 -7.54 -3.14 10.58
CA ASN A 85 -7.99 -4.06 9.54
C ASN A 85 -7.08 -5.29 9.53
N LYS A 86 -7.54 -6.37 10.18
CA LYS A 86 -6.80 -7.63 10.26
C LYS A 86 -6.51 -8.26 8.89
N THR A 87 -7.30 -7.92 7.87
CA THR A 87 -7.06 -8.39 6.49
C THR A 87 -5.74 -7.87 5.96
N LEU A 88 -5.38 -6.61 6.24
CA LEU A 88 -4.11 -6.03 5.80
C LEU A 88 -2.93 -6.83 6.36
N GLU A 89 -2.95 -7.10 7.67
CA GLU A 89 -1.92 -7.88 8.32
C GLU A 89 -1.86 -9.30 7.77
N ASN A 90 -3.01 -9.96 7.59
CA ASN A 90 -3.08 -11.32 7.06
C ASN A 90 -2.52 -11.44 5.63
N LEU A 91 -2.69 -10.41 4.79
CA LEU A 91 -2.13 -10.39 3.43
C LEU A 91 -0.60 -10.26 3.44
N MET A 92 -0.04 -9.53 4.40
CA MET A 92 1.39 -9.25 4.48
C MET A 92 2.17 -10.29 5.29
N MET A 93 1.53 -10.92 6.28
CA MET A 93 2.14 -11.88 7.20
C MET A 93 2.90 -13.05 6.54
N PRO A 94 2.38 -13.72 5.49
CA PRO A 94 3.07 -14.85 4.85
C PRO A 94 4.41 -14.49 4.24
N TYR A 95 4.57 -13.23 3.84
CA TYR A 95 5.77 -12.74 3.18
C TYR A 95 6.81 -12.22 4.17
N ARG A 96 6.45 -12.01 5.44
CA ARG A 96 7.36 -11.46 6.45
C ARG A 96 8.44 -12.48 6.80
N LYS A 97 9.69 -12.01 6.87
CA LYS A 97 10.79 -12.85 7.36
C LYS A 97 10.58 -13.11 8.87
N MET A 98 10.07 -14.29 9.21
CA MET A 98 10.03 -14.76 10.59
C MET A 98 11.46 -15.14 10.96
N GLY A 99 12.10 -14.35 11.82
CA GLY A 99 13.38 -14.73 12.40
C GLY A 99 13.25 -16.06 13.13
N ILE A 100 14.19 -16.98 12.89
CA ILE A 100 14.42 -18.16 13.73
C ILE A 100 15.10 -17.77 15.03
#